data_AF-A0A7X1H8C1-F1
#
_entry.id   AF-A0A7X1H8C1-F1
#
_cell.length_a   1.000
_cell.length_b   1.000
_cell.length_c   1.000
_cell.angle_alpha   90.00
_cell.angle_beta   90.00
_cell.angle_gamma   90.00
#
_symmetry.space_group_name_H-M   'P 1'
#
loop_
_entity.id
_entity.type
_entity.pdbx_description
1 polymer ?
#
loop_
_entity_poly.entity_id
_entity_poly.type
_entity_poly.pdbx_seq_one_letter_code
_entity_poly.pdbx_strand_id
1 'polypeptide(L)'
;MKNKSIRFCSSISFCTLAAIGFVAFFLLGCSSLKVESFKIKSLDNREQKILNTGYEAFTQADYEEASHIFNSLYQTGSNGVIRRRALYGLACTRLLTARNTIQFDEAVTLWNTWVNSAPDEFAPEDPRLLCPFIQKSESPCKKEEEIQLLNKKIDLMQKETKTLKHQIKTIEEIDQKIEEKKREILSP
;
A
#
# COMPACT_ATOMS: atom_id res chain seq x y z
N MET A 1 106.59 13.17 -1.21
CA MET A 1 105.65 12.11 -0.77
C MET A 1 104.26 12.71 -0.64
N LYS A 2 103.27 12.05 -1.24
CA LYS A 2 101.84 12.39 -1.22
C LYS A 2 101.30 12.27 0.22
N ASN A 3 100.49 13.23 0.69
CA ASN A 3 99.05 13.00 0.88
C ASN A 3 98.34 14.28 1.35
N LYS A 4 97.36 14.74 0.56
CA LYS A 4 96.37 15.73 0.96
C LYS A 4 95.30 15.00 1.75
N SER A 5 95.01 15.41 2.98
CA SER A 5 93.80 14.98 3.68
C SER A 5 92.79 16.13 3.70
N ILE A 6 91.63 15.81 3.13
CA ILE A 6 90.52 16.69 2.80
C ILE A 6 89.66 16.88 4.05
N ARG A 7 89.41 18.14 4.42
CA ARG A 7 88.28 18.49 5.29
C ARG A 7 87.01 18.40 4.46
N PHE A 8 86.13 17.45 4.76
CA PHE A 8 84.79 17.42 4.18
C PHE A 8 83.73 17.71 5.23
N CYS A 9 82.91 18.68 4.89
CA CYS A 9 81.85 19.27 5.67
C CYS A 9 80.70 18.27 5.82
N SER A 10 80.29 17.96 7.05
CA SER A 10 79.07 17.21 7.34
C SER A 10 78.04 18.19 7.92
N SER A 11 77.35 18.88 7.01
CA SER A 11 76.09 19.54 7.29
C SER A 11 75.06 18.90 6.37
N ILE A 12 74.70 17.65 6.70
CA ILE A 12 73.60 16.96 6.04
C ILE A 12 72.33 17.34 6.80
N SER A 13 71.64 18.27 6.17
CA SER A 13 70.34 18.82 6.52
C SER A 13 69.34 17.74 6.94
N PHE A 14 68.81 17.88 8.15
CA PHE A 14 67.72 17.09 8.73
C PHE A 14 66.38 17.21 7.96
N CYS A 15 66.34 17.92 6.83
CA CYS A 15 65.11 18.20 6.08
C CYS A 15 64.78 17.19 4.97
N THR A 16 65.66 16.25 4.62
CA THR A 16 65.41 15.34 3.48
C THR A 16 64.78 14.00 3.85
N LEU A 17 64.74 13.61 5.12
CA LEU A 17 64.11 12.34 5.55
C LEU A 17 62.60 12.44 5.79
N ALA A 18 62.05 13.64 5.99
CA ALA A 18 60.61 13.84 6.15
C ALA A 18 59.84 13.80 4.82
N ALA A 19 60.51 14.03 3.68
CA ALA A 19 59.87 14.10 2.37
C ALA A 19 59.57 12.71 1.76
N ILE A 20 60.27 11.65 2.17
CA ILE A 20 60.12 10.30 1.59
C ILE A 20 59.00 9.51 2.30
N GLY A 21 58.70 9.82 3.57
CA GLY A 21 57.61 9.19 4.31
C GLY A 21 56.19 9.60 3.84
N PHE A 22 56.04 10.77 3.22
CA PHE A 22 54.73 11.29 2.82
C PHE A 22 54.24 10.79 1.45
N VAL A 23 55.15 10.33 0.57
CA VAL A 23 54.78 9.84 -0.77
C VAL A 23 54.22 8.41 -0.74
N ALA A 24 54.64 7.59 0.23
CA ALA A 24 54.15 6.21 0.35
C ALA A 24 52.72 6.11 0.92
N PHE A 25 52.21 7.15 1.59
CA PHE A 25 50.86 7.15 2.17
C PHE A 25 49.75 7.51 1.16
N PHE A 26 50.10 8.09 0.00
CA PHE A 26 49.13 8.47 -1.04
C PHE A 26 48.86 7.40 -2.10
N LEU A 27 49.62 6.29 -2.14
CA LEU A 27 49.43 5.24 -3.15
C LEU A 27 48.69 3.99 -2.65
N LEU A 28 48.28 3.94 -1.37
CA LEU A 28 47.51 2.84 -0.79
C LEU A 28 46.08 3.22 -0.36
N GLY A 29 45.58 4.37 -0.82
CA GLY A 29 44.20 4.82 -0.59
C GLY A 29 43.35 4.74 -1.86
N CYS A 30 42.17 4.15 -1.76
CA CYS A 30 41.05 4.21 -2.73
C CYS A 30 40.85 3.08 -3.76
N SER A 31 41.09 1.81 -3.41
CA SER A 31 40.51 0.68 -4.20
C SER A 31 39.22 0.08 -3.62
N SER A 32 38.81 0.42 -2.39
CA SER A 32 37.69 -0.26 -1.70
C SER A 32 36.31 0.43 -1.82
N LEU A 33 36.17 1.58 -2.49
CA LEU A 33 34.90 2.34 -2.58
C LEU A 33 34.13 2.16 -3.90
N LYS A 34 34.66 1.39 -4.87
CA LYS A 34 34.00 1.17 -6.17
C LYS A 34 33.01 -0.01 -6.20
N VAL A 35 33.14 -0.97 -5.29
CA VAL A 35 32.27 -2.17 -5.28
C VAL A 35 30.88 -1.86 -4.71
N GLU A 36 30.78 -0.94 -3.76
CA GLU A 36 29.52 -0.60 -3.08
C GLU A 36 28.61 0.28 -3.96
N SER A 37 29.18 1.25 -4.68
CA SER A 37 28.42 2.10 -5.61
C SER A 37 27.83 1.34 -6.80
N PHE A 38 28.53 0.32 -7.31
CA PHE A 38 28.01 -0.54 -8.39
C PHE A 38 26.88 -1.47 -7.92
N LYS A 39 26.99 -2.00 -6.69
CA LYS A 39 25.94 -2.83 -6.10
C LYS A 39 24.67 -2.02 -5.81
N ILE A 40 24.80 -0.80 -5.29
CA ILE A 40 23.66 0.11 -5.05
C ILE A 40 22.96 0.47 -6.38
N LYS A 41 23.72 0.81 -7.43
CA LYS A 41 23.15 1.17 -8.74
C LYS A 41 22.45 -0.01 -9.43
N SER A 42 22.95 -1.23 -9.25
CA SER A 42 22.31 -2.43 -9.84
C SER A 42 21.07 -2.89 -9.06
N LEU A 43 21.06 -2.74 -7.71
CA LEU A 43 19.87 -2.95 -6.88
C LEU A 43 18.76 -1.96 -7.20
N ASP A 44 19.10 -0.68 -7.34
CA ASP A 44 18.18 0.39 -7.73
C ASP A 44 17.46 0.08 -9.06
N ASN A 45 18.22 -0.38 -10.06
CA ASN A 45 17.66 -0.75 -11.37
C ASN A 45 16.72 -1.98 -11.27
N ARG A 46 17.02 -2.95 -10.39
CA ARG A 46 16.16 -4.13 -10.17
C ARG A 46 14.85 -3.74 -9.48
N GLU A 47 14.92 -2.99 -8.40
CA GLU A 47 13.74 -2.51 -7.65
C GLU A 47 12.85 -1.64 -8.54
N GLN A 48 13.45 -0.79 -9.38
CA GLN A 48 12.71 0.05 -10.32
C GLN A 48 11.98 -0.79 -11.39
N LYS A 49 12.59 -1.88 -11.86
CA LYS A 49 11.93 -2.80 -12.79
C LYS A 49 10.71 -3.48 -12.15
N ILE A 50 10.84 -3.93 -10.89
CA ILE A 50 9.73 -4.52 -10.14
C ILE A 50 8.61 -3.50 -9.95
N LEU A 51 8.95 -2.25 -9.61
CA LEU A 51 7.97 -1.17 -9.48
C LEU A 51 7.19 -0.96 -10.77
N ASN A 52 7.87 -0.95 -11.92
CA ASN A 52 7.22 -0.80 -13.23
C ASN A 52 6.29 -1.97 -13.54
N THR A 53 6.67 -3.21 -13.21
CA THR A 53 5.77 -4.37 -13.35
C THR A 53 4.51 -4.23 -12.49
N GLY A 54 4.63 -3.66 -11.28
CA GLY A 54 3.47 -3.33 -10.44
C GLY A 54 2.54 -2.30 -11.10
N TYR A 55 3.09 -1.27 -11.76
CA TYR A 55 2.30 -0.32 -12.52
C TYR A 55 1.64 -0.95 -13.74
N GLU A 56 2.33 -1.84 -14.47
CA GLU A 56 1.76 -2.56 -15.60
C GLU A 56 0.56 -3.40 -15.16
N ALA A 57 0.70 -4.20 -14.09
CA ALA A 57 -0.39 -4.97 -13.50
C ALA A 57 -1.58 -4.07 -13.11
N PHE A 58 -1.31 -2.93 -12.46
CA PHE A 58 -2.33 -1.96 -12.10
C PHE A 58 -3.10 -1.43 -13.32
N THR A 59 -2.39 -1.06 -14.39
CA THR A 59 -3.02 -0.54 -15.62
C THR A 59 -3.81 -1.59 -16.38
N GLN A 60 -3.48 -2.86 -16.21
CA GLN A 60 -4.22 -4.01 -16.76
C GLN A 60 -5.42 -4.42 -15.88
N ALA A 61 -5.71 -3.66 -14.83
CA ALA A 61 -6.74 -3.95 -13.83
C ALA A 61 -6.51 -5.26 -13.04
N ASP A 62 -5.27 -5.79 -13.03
CA ASP A 62 -4.87 -6.89 -12.16
C ASP A 62 -4.42 -6.32 -10.80
N TYR A 63 -5.41 -5.88 -10.02
CA TYR A 63 -5.17 -5.18 -8.76
C TYR A 63 -4.63 -6.09 -7.65
N GLU A 64 -4.90 -7.40 -7.72
CA GLU A 64 -4.39 -8.37 -6.76
C GLU A 64 -2.88 -8.57 -6.95
N GLU A 65 -2.44 -8.80 -8.19
CA GLU A 65 -1.02 -8.92 -8.50
C GLU A 65 -0.28 -7.59 -8.23
N ALA A 66 -0.85 -6.46 -8.64
CA ALA A 66 -0.28 -5.14 -8.35
C ALA A 66 -0.10 -4.91 -6.84
N SER A 67 -1.13 -5.22 -6.03
CA SER A 67 -1.08 -5.13 -4.57
C SER A 67 0.02 -6.03 -3.99
N HIS A 68 0.17 -7.25 -4.49
CA HIS A 68 1.23 -8.18 -4.08
C HIS A 68 2.63 -7.63 -4.38
N ILE A 69 2.85 -7.12 -5.60
CA ILE A 69 4.12 -6.53 -6.03
C ILE A 69 4.46 -5.32 -5.18
N PHE A 70 3.53 -4.37 -5.03
CA PHE A 70 3.76 -3.15 -4.26
C PHE A 70 4.01 -3.43 -2.79
N ASN A 71 3.26 -4.34 -2.17
CA ASN A 71 3.49 -4.72 -0.79
C ASN A 71 4.86 -5.39 -0.61
N SER A 72 5.22 -6.34 -1.47
CA SER A 72 6.55 -6.97 -1.44
C SER A 72 7.67 -5.95 -1.52
N LEU A 73 7.57 -5.01 -2.46
CA LEU A 73 8.57 -3.97 -2.68
C LEU A 73 8.64 -2.95 -1.53
N TYR A 74 7.49 -2.62 -0.92
CA TYR A 74 7.45 -1.75 0.26
C TYR A 74 8.13 -2.39 1.48
N GLN A 75 7.93 -3.69 1.69
CA GLN A 75 8.49 -4.44 2.83
C GLN A 75 9.98 -4.77 2.66
N THR A 76 10.40 -5.15 1.45
CA THR A 76 11.74 -5.70 1.19
C THR A 76 12.68 -4.74 0.46
N GLY A 77 12.16 -3.65 -0.11
CA GLY A 77 12.95 -2.68 -0.84
C GLY A 77 14.01 -2.01 0.04
N SER A 78 15.13 -1.67 -0.56
CA SER A 78 16.23 -0.96 0.08
C SER A 78 16.26 0.52 -0.31
N ASN A 79 15.75 0.88 -1.49
CA ASN A 79 15.66 2.27 -1.92
C ASN A 79 14.41 2.95 -1.31
N GLY A 80 14.62 3.97 -0.47
CA GLY A 80 13.55 4.74 0.14
C GLY A 80 12.60 5.43 -0.85
N VAL A 81 13.08 5.89 -2.00
CA VAL A 81 12.24 6.48 -3.05
C VAL A 81 11.30 5.42 -3.65
N ILE A 82 11.85 4.25 -3.99
CA ILE A 82 11.08 3.16 -4.59
C ILE A 82 10.07 2.61 -3.58
N ARG A 83 10.47 2.40 -2.32
CA ARG A 83 9.56 1.99 -1.25
C ARG A 83 8.37 2.94 -1.08
N ARG A 84 8.60 4.25 -1.12
CA ARG A 84 7.51 5.24 -1.05
C ARG A 84 6.57 5.16 -2.25
N ARG A 85 7.11 5.01 -3.46
CA ARG A 85 6.30 4.82 -4.67
C ARG A 85 5.50 3.52 -4.61
N ALA A 86 6.09 2.45 -4.07
CA ALA A 86 5.39 1.18 -3.83
C ALA A 86 4.27 1.35 -2.80
N LEU A 87 4.50 2.08 -1.70
CA LEU A 87 3.47 2.37 -0.70
C LEU A 87 2.30 3.17 -1.30
N TYR A 88 2.59 4.14 -2.18
CA TYR A 88 1.56 4.87 -2.93
C TYR A 88 0.72 3.91 -3.80
N GLY A 89 1.38 3.09 -4.63
CA GLY A 89 0.70 2.10 -5.46
C GLY A 89 -0.15 1.12 -4.64
N LEU A 90 0.38 0.66 -3.50
CA LEU A 90 -0.33 -0.21 -2.57
C LEU A 90 -1.58 0.47 -2.01
N ALA A 91 -1.47 1.71 -1.54
CA ALA A 91 -2.62 2.47 -1.05
C ALA A 91 -3.69 2.62 -2.15
N CYS A 92 -3.31 2.96 -3.38
CA CYS A 92 -4.23 3.04 -4.52
C CYS A 92 -4.93 1.70 -4.80
N THR A 93 -4.19 0.59 -4.85
CA THR A 93 -4.79 -0.75 -5.07
C THR A 93 -5.80 -1.09 -3.98
N ARG A 94 -5.46 -0.85 -2.70
CA ARG A 94 -6.32 -1.17 -1.57
C ARG A 94 -7.57 -0.30 -1.51
N LEU A 95 -7.46 0.99 -1.86
CA LEU A 95 -8.62 1.89 -1.96
C LEU A 95 -9.59 1.41 -3.03
N LEU A 96 -9.05 0.93 -4.17
CA LEU A 96 -9.86 0.47 -5.29
C LEU A 96 -10.53 -0.89 -5.03
N THR A 97 -9.84 -1.81 -4.35
CA THR A 97 -10.35 -3.16 -4.09
C THR A 97 -11.10 -3.32 -2.77
N ALA A 98 -11.13 -2.28 -1.93
CA ALA A 98 -11.83 -2.29 -0.66
C ALA A 98 -13.33 -2.63 -0.85
N ARG A 99 -13.74 -3.78 -0.30
CA ARG A 99 -15.13 -4.25 -0.35
C ARG A 99 -15.92 -3.88 0.88
N ASN A 100 -15.22 -3.50 1.95
CA ASN A 100 -15.85 -3.08 3.18
C ASN A 100 -15.24 -1.84 3.84
N THR A 101 -15.91 -1.31 4.86
CA THR A 101 -15.46 -0.14 5.63
C THR A 101 -14.10 -0.38 6.28
N ILE A 102 -13.89 -1.57 6.85
CA ILE A 102 -12.62 -1.95 7.48
C ILE A 102 -11.47 -1.92 6.46
N GLN A 103 -11.65 -2.56 5.30
CA GLN A 103 -10.65 -2.56 4.22
C GLN A 103 -10.39 -1.16 3.66
N PHE A 104 -11.43 -0.32 3.60
CA PHE A 104 -11.28 1.06 3.17
C PHE A 104 -10.47 1.87 4.19
N ASP A 105 -10.74 1.73 5.49
CA ASP A 105 -10.00 2.41 6.55
C ASP A 105 -8.52 1.95 6.61
N GLU A 106 -8.26 0.67 6.38
CA GLU A 106 -6.89 0.14 6.21
C GLU A 106 -6.18 0.81 5.02
N ALA A 107 -6.87 0.95 3.89
CA ALA A 107 -6.33 1.61 2.70
C ALA A 107 -6.05 3.10 2.93
N VAL A 108 -6.94 3.80 3.63
CA VAL A 108 -6.75 5.20 4.06
C VAL A 108 -5.56 5.33 5.01
N THR A 109 -5.35 4.35 5.89
CA THR A 109 -4.17 4.32 6.79
C THR A 109 -2.87 4.21 6.00
N LEU A 110 -2.82 3.34 4.98
CA LEU A 110 -1.68 3.23 4.07
C LEU A 110 -1.45 4.54 3.30
N TRP A 111 -2.52 5.18 2.83
CA TRP A 111 -2.46 6.47 2.17
C TRP A 111 -1.85 7.55 3.08
N ASN A 112 -2.33 7.68 4.32
CA ASN A 112 -1.80 8.65 5.28
C ASN A 112 -0.33 8.35 5.63
N THR A 113 0.04 7.08 5.72
CA THR A 113 1.44 6.69 5.91
C THR A 113 2.32 7.18 4.76
N TRP A 114 1.83 7.05 3.52
CA TRP A 114 2.53 7.58 2.34
C TRP A 114 2.65 9.10 2.40
N VAL A 115 1.56 9.83 2.67
CA VAL A 115 1.53 11.29 2.77
C VAL A 115 2.57 11.80 3.77
N ASN A 116 2.66 11.18 4.94
CA ASN A 116 3.60 11.56 6.00
C ASN A 116 5.06 11.22 5.68
N SER A 117 5.30 10.35 4.68
CA SER A 117 6.63 9.96 4.22
C SER A 117 7.11 10.76 3.00
N ALA A 118 6.21 11.49 2.34
CA ALA A 118 6.52 12.21 1.12
C ALA A 118 7.38 13.45 1.43
N PRO A 119 8.43 13.74 0.62
CA PRO A 119 9.21 14.96 0.77
C PRO A 119 8.36 16.20 0.48
N ASP A 120 8.69 17.32 1.13
CA ASP A 120 7.95 18.58 0.99
C ASP A 120 8.18 19.29 -0.36
N GLU A 121 9.23 18.91 -1.09
CA GLU A 121 9.56 19.55 -2.37
C GLU A 121 8.49 19.29 -3.43
N PHE A 122 7.97 20.40 -3.97
CA PHE A 122 6.86 20.46 -4.89
C PHE A 122 7.18 19.78 -6.22
N ALA A 123 6.69 18.56 -6.40
CA ALA A 123 6.37 18.08 -7.74
C ALA A 123 5.24 18.95 -8.31
N PRO A 124 5.21 19.22 -9.63
CA PRO A 124 4.11 19.96 -10.27
C PRO A 124 2.75 19.27 -10.07
N GLU A 125 2.76 17.98 -9.76
CA GLU A 125 1.60 17.17 -9.42
C GLU A 125 1.79 16.64 -8.00
N ASP A 126 1.06 17.19 -7.03
CA ASP A 126 1.08 16.75 -5.63
C ASP A 126 -0.13 15.85 -5.34
N PRO A 127 0.05 14.52 -5.20
CA PRO A 127 -1.07 13.63 -4.93
C PRO A 127 -1.71 13.88 -3.56
N ARG A 128 -1.07 14.62 -2.64
CA ARG A 128 -1.68 15.03 -1.35
C ARG A 128 -2.90 15.92 -1.53
N LEU A 129 -3.07 16.55 -2.70
CA LEU A 129 -4.29 17.27 -3.06
C LEU A 129 -5.53 16.36 -3.15
N LEU A 130 -5.34 15.05 -3.26
CA LEU A 130 -6.42 14.06 -3.23
C LEU A 130 -6.84 13.67 -1.80
N CYS A 131 -6.06 14.01 -0.77
CA CYS A 131 -6.36 13.65 0.62
C CYS A 131 -7.78 14.09 1.06
N PRO A 132 -8.22 15.34 0.82
CA PRO A 132 -9.56 15.76 1.24
C PRO A 132 -10.66 14.95 0.52
N PHE A 133 -10.43 14.53 -0.72
CA PHE A 133 -11.39 13.71 -1.46
C PHE A 133 -11.47 12.29 -0.88
N ILE A 134 -10.32 11.65 -0.64
CA ILE A 134 -10.24 10.30 -0.07
C ILE A 134 -10.79 10.24 1.36
N GLN A 135 -10.62 11.30 2.15
CA GLN A 135 -11.16 11.37 3.50
C GLN A 135 -12.65 11.71 3.54
N LYS A 136 -13.13 12.50 2.57
CA LYS A 136 -14.54 12.91 2.48
C LYS A 136 -15.42 11.84 1.82
N SER A 137 -14.85 10.97 0.99
CA SER A 137 -15.63 9.90 0.38
C SER A 137 -16.23 9.02 1.48
N GLU A 138 -17.56 9.00 1.56
CA GLU A 138 -18.25 7.99 2.35
C GLU A 138 -17.81 6.64 1.78
N SER A 139 -17.26 5.78 2.64
CA SER A 139 -16.86 4.43 2.23
C SER A 139 -18.00 3.79 1.44
N PRO A 140 -17.80 3.45 0.15
CA PRO A 140 -18.87 2.91 -0.70
C PRO A 140 -19.52 1.65 -0.10
N CYS A 141 -18.80 0.97 0.80
CA CYS A 141 -19.32 -0.16 1.55
C CYS A 141 -20.48 0.17 2.51
N LYS A 142 -20.54 1.35 3.13
CA LYS A 142 -21.61 1.64 4.10
C LYS A 142 -22.99 1.47 3.47
N LYS A 143 -23.10 1.82 2.19
CA LYS A 143 -24.31 1.66 1.39
C LYS A 143 -24.61 0.20 1.11
N GLU A 144 -23.58 -0.62 0.83
CA GLU A 144 -23.76 -2.05 0.56
C GLU A 144 -24.18 -2.83 1.82
N GLU A 145 -23.60 -2.54 2.98
CA GLU A 145 -24.02 -3.11 4.26
C GLU A 145 -25.45 -2.72 4.62
N GLU A 146 -25.83 -1.46 4.38
CA GLU A 146 -27.19 -0.97 4.56
C GLU A 146 -28.17 -1.65 3.60
N ILE A 147 -27.80 -1.83 2.33
CA ILE A 147 -28.59 -2.56 1.33
C ILE A 147 -28.80 -4.01 1.77
N GLN A 148 -27.76 -4.69 2.27
CA GLN A 148 -27.88 -6.06 2.76
C GLN A 148 -28.79 -6.17 3.98
N LEU A 149 -28.66 -5.24 4.93
CA LEU A 149 -29.52 -5.18 6.10
C LEU A 149 -30.99 -4.93 5.71
N LEU A 150 -31.21 -4.00 4.78
CA LEU A 150 -32.53 -3.65 4.29
C LEU A 150 -33.19 -4.82 3.55
N ASN A 151 -32.43 -5.55 2.72
CA ASN A 151 -32.90 -6.74 2.03
C ASN A 151 -33.32 -7.85 3.01
N LYS A 152 -32.53 -8.11 4.06
CA LYS A 152 -32.92 -9.05 5.13
C LYS A 152 -34.23 -8.64 5.80
N LYS A 153 -34.42 -7.34 6.04
CA LYS A 153 -35.65 -6.81 6.64
C LYS A 153 -36.86 -6.99 5.71
N ILE A 154 -36.68 -6.74 4.41
CA ILE A 154 -37.72 -6.98 3.39
C ILE A 154 -38.13 -8.46 3.37
N ASP A 155 -37.17 -9.39 3.38
CA ASP A 155 -37.44 -10.83 3.38
C ASP A 155 -38.24 -11.28 4.62
N LEU A 156 -37.88 -10.77 5.80
CA LEU A 156 -38.60 -11.04 7.04
C LEU A 156 -40.04 -10.52 6.97
N MET A 157 -40.23 -9.27 6.56
CA MET A 157 -41.57 -8.67 6.43
C MET A 157 -42.42 -9.37 5.37
N GLN A 158 -41.82 -9.83 4.27
CA GLN A 158 -42.52 -10.63 3.26
C GLN A 158 -42.96 -11.99 3.81
N LYS A 159 -42.14 -12.62 4.64
CA LYS A 159 -42.49 -13.89 5.31
C LYS A 159 -43.66 -13.68 6.27
N GLU A 160 -43.63 -12.64 7.08
CA GLU A 160 -44.73 -12.28 7.99
C GLU A 160 -46.02 -12.01 7.20
N THR A 161 -45.93 -11.24 6.12
CA THR A 161 -47.08 -10.94 5.26
C THR A 161 -47.69 -12.21 4.66
N LYS A 162 -46.86 -13.17 4.23
CA LYS A 162 -47.32 -14.48 3.73
C LYS A 162 -48.04 -15.28 4.83
N THR A 163 -47.48 -15.32 6.04
CA THR A 163 -48.08 -16.02 7.18
C THR A 163 -49.42 -15.40 7.57
N LEU A 164 -49.48 -14.08 7.71
CA LEU A 164 -50.71 -13.36 8.05
C LEU A 164 -51.78 -13.56 6.98
N LYS A 165 -51.42 -13.49 5.70
CA LYS A 165 -52.35 -13.74 4.58
C LYS A 165 -52.91 -15.17 4.62
N HIS A 166 -52.08 -16.16 4.97
CA HIS A 166 -52.54 -17.53 5.14
C HIS A 166 -53.53 -17.65 6.31
N GLN A 167 -53.24 -17.03 7.46
CA GLN A 167 -54.13 -17.03 8.62
C GLN A 167 -55.49 -16.38 8.32
N ILE A 168 -55.50 -15.24 7.62
CA ILE A 168 -56.76 -14.58 7.19
C ILE A 168 -57.59 -15.54 6.35
N LYS A 169 -56.97 -16.18 5.34
CA LYS A 169 -57.66 -17.15 4.48
C LYS A 169 -58.27 -18.30 5.27
N THR A 170 -57.53 -18.84 6.25
CA THR A 170 -58.05 -19.92 7.11
C THR A 170 -59.26 -19.48 7.93
N ILE A 171 -59.25 -18.24 8.44
CA ILE A 171 -60.39 -17.68 9.19
C ILE A 171 -61.60 -17.50 8.25
N GLU A 172 -61.39 -16.99 7.04
CA GLU A 172 -62.45 -16.85 6.03
C GLU A 172 -63.08 -18.20 5.67
N GLU A 173 -62.28 -19.25 5.52
CA GLU A 173 -62.78 -20.61 5.25
C GLU A 173 -63.57 -21.19 6.44
N ILE A 174 -63.19 -20.86 7.68
CA ILE A 174 -63.94 -21.26 8.87
C ILE A 174 -65.29 -20.53 8.90
N ASP A 175 -65.31 -19.23 8.62
CA ASP A 175 -66.52 -18.43 8.63
C ASP A 175 -67.53 -18.93 7.59
N GLN A 176 -67.05 -19.23 6.38
CA GLN A 176 -67.89 -19.82 5.33
C GLN A 176 -68.51 -21.16 5.77
N LYS A 177 -67.73 -22.05 6.40
CA LYS A 177 -68.23 -23.33 6.93
C LYS A 177 -69.24 -23.15 8.06
N ILE A 178 -69.08 -22.14 8.90
CA ILE A 178 -70.04 -21.82 9.97
C ILE A 178 -71.38 -21.37 9.36
N GLU A 179 -71.34 -20.49 8.37
CA GLU A 179 -72.55 -20.00 7.70
C GLU A 179 -73.27 -21.09 6.90
N GLU A 180 -72.54 -22.00 6.25
CA GLU A 180 -73.13 -23.19 5.60
C GLU A 180 -73.86 -24.08 6.61
N LYS A 181 -73.20 -24.43 7.73
CA LYS A 181 -73.82 -25.25 8.79
C LYS A 181 -75.03 -24.58 9.45
N LYS A 182 -75.01 -23.26 9.67
CA LYS A 182 -76.17 -22.53 10.19
C LYS A 182 -77.37 -22.64 9.25
N ARG A 183 -77.16 -22.55 7.93
CA ARG A 183 -78.22 -22.70 6.94
C ARG A 183 -78.82 -24.11 6.93
N GLU A 184 -78.00 -25.15 7.06
CA GLU A 184 -78.48 -26.54 7.14
C GLU A 184 -79.35 -26.80 8.37
N ILE A 185 -79.00 -26.24 9.54
CA ILE A 185 -79.78 -26.40 10.78
C ILE A 185 -81.14 -25.68 10.70
N LEU A 186 -81.22 -24.59 9.95
CA LEU A 186 -82.42 -23.76 9.83
C LEU A 186 -83.38 -24.21 8.72
N SER A 187 -83.01 -25.21 7.91
CA SER A 187 -83.86 -25.76 6.86
C SER A 187 -84.53 -27.06 7.35
N PRO A 188 -85.85 -27.07 7.63
CA PRO A 188 -86.59 -28.24 8.14
C PRO A 188 -86.74 -29.37 7.12
#